data_AF-A0A7J0E005-F1
#
_entry.id   AF-A0A7J0E005-F1
#
_cell.length_a   1.000
_cell.length_b   1.000
_cell.length_c   1.000
_cell.angle_alpha   90.00
_cell.angle_beta   90.00
_cell.angle_gamma   90.00
#
_symmetry.space_group_name_H-M   'P 1'
#
loop_
_entity.id
_entity.type
_entity.pdbx_description
1 polymer ?
#
loop_
_entity_poly.entity_id
_entity_poly.type
_entity_poly.pdbx_seq_one_letter_code
_entity_poly.pdbx_strand_id
1 'polypeptide(L)'
;MNYTIITSRCKGPQYPPSLCCAAFKEFACPYAAELNDLSNDCAIIMFSYINLYGKYPPGLFANECHDVKEGLTCPATSPSQSAHVSGSAIWSPLSPLFELTAGFLVLRLRFF
;
A
#
# COMPACT_ATOMS: atom_id res chain seq x y z
N MET A 1 0.86 7.25 -8.95
CA MET A 1 1.84 6.22 -9.35
C MET A 1 2.15 6.37 -10.83
N ASN A 2 3.40 6.16 -11.25
CA ASN A 2 3.79 6.22 -12.66
C ASN A 2 3.75 4.80 -13.27
N TYR A 3 2.69 4.48 -14.02
CA TYR A 3 2.48 3.15 -14.61
C TYR A 3 3.34 2.90 -15.87
N THR A 4 4.06 3.91 -16.37
CA THR A 4 4.92 3.80 -17.54
C THR A 4 6.03 2.77 -17.34
N ILE A 5 6.48 2.54 -16.10
CA ILE A 5 7.47 1.49 -15.80
C ILE A 5 6.99 0.11 -16.28
N ILE A 6 5.69 -0.19 -16.14
CA ILE A 6 5.08 -1.43 -16.60
C ILE A 6 4.74 -1.31 -18.10
N THR A 7 3.99 -0.28 -18.51
CA THR A 7 3.43 -0.19 -19.88
C THR A 7 4.46 0.06 -20.97
N SER A 8 5.64 0.58 -20.63
CA SER A 8 6.74 0.72 -21.61
C SER A 8 7.49 -0.59 -21.87
N ARG A 9 7.47 -1.55 -20.94
CA ARG A 9 8.27 -2.78 -20.96
C ARG A 9 7.45 -4.05 -21.18
N CYS A 10 6.30 -4.16 -20.53
CA CYS A 10 5.39 -5.29 -20.68
C CYS A 10 4.42 -5.01 -21.83
N LYS A 11 4.68 -5.57 -23.01
CA LYS A 11 3.88 -5.32 -24.21
C LYS A 11 3.30 -6.62 -24.78
N GLY A 12 2.04 -6.55 -25.18
CA GLY A 12 1.36 -7.61 -25.89
C GLY A 12 1.85 -7.76 -27.34
N PRO A 13 1.42 -8.81 -28.04
CA PRO A 13 0.45 -9.82 -27.57
C PRO A 13 1.06 -10.95 -26.73
N GLN A 14 2.38 -11.16 -26.78
CA GLN A 14 3.04 -12.27 -26.09
C GLN A 14 3.31 -12.03 -24.61
N TYR A 15 3.33 -10.77 -24.14
CA TYR A 15 3.61 -10.39 -22.74
C TYR A 15 4.80 -11.16 -22.14
N PRO A 16 6.05 -10.88 -22.58
CA PRO A 16 7.22 -11.66 -22.19
C PRO A 16 7.39 -11.69 -20.65
N PRO A 17 7.32 -12.87 -20.00
CA PRO A 17 7.25 -12.94 -18.53
C PRO A 17 8.44 -12.30 -17.83
N SER A 18 9.65 -12.49 -18.36
CA SER A 18 10.87 -11.88 -17.81
C SER A 18 10.81 -10.35 -17.76
N LEU A 19 10.31 -9.71 -18.82
CA LEU A 19 10.16 -8.25 -18.89
C LEU A 19 8.99 -7.76 -18.04
N CYS A 20 7.85 -8.46 -18.11
CA CYS A 20 6.63 -8.10 -17.39
C CYS A 20 6.82 -8.22 -15.87
N CYS A 21 7.40 -9.32 -15.40
CA CYS A 21 7.63 -9.55 -13.97
C CYS A 21 8.73 -8.66 -13.41
N ALA A 22 9.80 -8.37 -14.18
CA ALA A 22 10.82 -7.41 -13.73
C ALA A 22 10.25 -6.00 -13.56
N ALA A 23 9.46 -5.54 -14.55
CA ALA A 23 8.81 -4.23 -14.48
C ALA A 23 7.75 -4.15 -13.35
N PHE A 24 6.99 -5.23 -13.15
CA PHE A 24 6.02 -5.33 -12.07
C PHE A 24 6.71 -5.31 -10.69
N LYS A 25 7.82 -6.03 -10.49
CA LYS A 25 8.61 -5.97 -9.25
C LYS A 25 9.10 -4.55 -8.98
N GLU A 26 9.68 -3.88 -9.97
CA GLU A 26 10.17 -2.50 -9.82
C GLU A 26 9.04 -1.53 -9.40
N PHE A 27 7.83 -1.74 -9.93
CA PHE A 27 6.67 -0.93 -9.59
C PHE A 27 6.07 -1.25 -8.21
N ALA A 28 5.88 -2.53 -7.90
CA ALA A 28 5.07 -2.98 -6.76
C ALA A 28 5.88 -3.14 -5.47
N CYS A 29 7.16 -3.51 -5.57
CA CYS A 29 7.98 -3.80 -4.39
C CYS A 29 8.16 -2.65 -3.39
N PRO A 30 8.19 -1.36 -3.79
CA PRO A 30 8.18 -0.24 -2.84
C PRO A 30 6.95 -0.21 -1.93
N TYR A 31 5.86 -0.89 -2.31
CA TYR A 31 4.58 -0.91 -1.60
C TYR A 31 4.24 -2.32 -1.06
N ALA A 32 5.23 -3.19 -0.93
CA ALA A 32 4.99 -4.58 -0.57
C ALA A 32 4.29 -4.74 0.79
N ALA A 33 4.50 -3.83 1.75
CA ALA A 33 3.84 -3.89 3.05
C ALA A 33 2.31 -3.69 2.91
N GLU A 34 1.90 -2.63 2.23
CA GLU A 34 0.50 -2.29 2.02
C GLU A 34 -0.20 -3.30 1.11
N LEU A 35 0.49 -3.80 0.08
CA LEU A 35 -0.04 -4.78 -0.85
C LEU A 35 -0.24 -6.17 -0.23
N ASN A 36 0.55 -6.53 0.79
CA ASN A 36 0.42 -7.79 1.50
C ASN A 36 -0.49 -7.71 2.74
N ASP A 37 -1.02 -6.54 3.07
CA ASP A 37 -1.99 -6.37 4.14
C ASP A 37 -3.40 -6.71 3.64
N LEU A 38 -3.88 -7.88 4.06
CA LEU A 38 -5.20 -8.41 3.70
C LEU A 38 -6.37 -7.65 4.32
N SER A 39 -6.12 -6.68 5.21
CA SER A 39 -7.17 -5.83 5.79
C SER A 39 -7.56 -4.64 4.92
N ASN A 40 -6.83 -4.40 3.83
CA ASN A 40 -7.08 -3.32 2.88
C ASN A 40 -7.29 -3.83 1.44
N ASP A 41 -7.65 -2.92 0.54
CA ASP A 41 -7.93 -3.19 -0.88
C ASP A 41 -6.82 -2.71 -1.84
N CYS A 42 -5.62 -2.41 -1.32
CA CYS A 42 -4.52 -1.82 -2.10
C CYS A 42 -4.10 -2.72 -3.27
N ALA A 43 -4.04 -4.04 -3.07
CA ALA A 43 -3.73 -4.99 -4.14
C ALA A 43 -4.80 -4.98 -5.25
N ILE A 44 -6.08 -4.96 -4.87
CA ILE A 44 -7.21 -4.94 -5.81
C ILE A 44 -7.17 -3.65 -6.65
N ILE A 45 -6.99 -2.50 -5.98
CA ILE A 45 -6.91 -1.19 -6.63
C ILE A 45 -5.69 -1.13 -7.56
N MET A 46 -4.53 -1.58 -7.10
CA MET A 46 -3.30 -1.56 -7.89
C MET A 46 -3.46 -2.38 -9.18
N PHE A 47 -3.93 -3.63 -9.09
CA PHE A 47 -4.15 -4.46 -10.27
C PHE A 47 -5.21 -3.87 -11.20
N SER A 48 -6.27 -3.26 -10.66
CA SER A 48 -7.30 -2.60 -11.47
C SER A 48 -6.72 -1.49 -12.34
N TYR A 49 -5.90 -0.61 -11.76
CA TYR A 49 -5.26 0.47 -12.52
C TYR A 49 -4.19 -0.04 -13.50
N ILE A 50 -3.38 -1.01 -13.10
CA ILE A 50 -2.40 -1.65 -14.00
C ILE A 50 -3.10 -2.18 -15.25
N ASN A 51 -4.19 -2.94 -15.06
CA ASN A 51 -4.95 -3.52 -16.16
C ASN A 51 -5.63 -2.43 -17.01
N LEU A 52 -6.21 -1.41 -16.38
CA LEU A 52 -6.89 -0.31 -17.07
C LEU A 52 -5.94 0.49 -17.99
N TYR A 53 -4.75 0.85 -17.49
CA TYR A 53 -3.80 1.68 -18.22
C TYR A 53 -2.95 0.89 -19.22
N GLY A 54 -2.58 -0.35 -18.88
CA GLY A 54 -1.82 -1.22 -19.77
C GLY A 54 -2.65 -2.03 -20.76
N LYS A 55 -3.98 -2.03 -20.60
CA LYS A 55 -4.90 -2.91 -21.34
C LYS A 55 -4.54 -4.39 -21.20
N TYR A 56 -4.06 -4.78 -20.01
CA TYR A 56 -3.65 -6.16 -19.74
C TYR A 56 -4.85 -7.07 -19.50
N PRO A 57 -4.76 -8.34 -19.91
CA PRO A 57 -5.76 -9.33 -19.55
C PRO A 57 -5.76 -9.59 -18.03
N PRO A 58 -6.92 -9.85 -17.41
CA PRO A 58 -7.00 -10.21 -16.01
C PRO A 58 -6.12 -11.41 -15.67
N GLY A 59 -5.42 -11.34 -14.55
CA GLY A 59 -4.57 -12.44 -14.07
C GLY A 59 -3.19 -12.55 -14.73
N LEU A 60 -2.83 -11.70 -15.70
CA LEU A 60 -1.52 -11.76 -16.38
C LEU A 60 -0.35 -11.87 -15.39
N PHE A 61 -0.25 -10.91 -14.47
CA PHE A 61 0.87 -10.88 -13.52
C PHE A 61 0.78 -11.99 -12.47
N ALA A 62 -0.42 -12.40 -12.06
CA ALA A 62 -0.59 -13.49 -11.09
C ALA A 62 -0.19 -14.85 -11.67
N ASN A 63 -0.43 -15.06 -12.98
CA ASN A 63 -0.10 -16.30 -13.66
C ASN A 63 1.38 -16.34 -14.07
N GLU A 64 1.92 -15.22 -14.57
CA GLU A 64 3.29 -15.19 -15.12
C GLU A 64 4.37 -14.94 -14.04
N CYS A 65 4.03 -14.26 -12.94
CA CYS A 65 5.02 -13.79 -11.97
C CYS A 65 4.92 -14.53 -10.65
N HIS A 66 5.70 -15.60 -10.52
CA HIS A 66 5.89 -16.35 -9.28
C HIS A 66 7.37 -16.75 -9.14
N ASP A 67 8.01 -16.37 -8.04
CA ASP A 67 9.41 -16.78 -7.76
C ASP A 67 9.49 -18.02 -6.85
N VAL A 68 8.43 -18.27 -6.10
CA VAL A 68 8.28 -19.38 -5.15
C VAL A 68 6.91 -20.03 -5.37
N LYS A 69 6.58 -21.07 -4.60
CA LYS A 69 5.28 -21.75 -4.71
C LYS A 69 4.10 -20.78 -4.69
N GLU A 70 4.16 -19.73 -3.87
CA GLU A 70 3.17 -18.65 -3.84
C GLU A 70 3.83 -17.29 -3.63
N GLY A 71 3.59 -16.37 -4.55
CA GLY A 71 4.02 -14.97 -4.43
C GLY A 71 5.32 -14.64 -5.14
N LEU A 72 5.79 -13.41 -4.88
CA LEU A 72 6.85 -12.75 -5.61
C LEU A 72 7.88 -12.21 -4.61
N THR A 73 9.16 -12.50 -4.85
CA THR A 73 10.23 -12.00 -4.00
C THR A 73 10.64 -10.61 -4.47
N CYS A 74 10.55 -9.65 -3.57
CA CYS A 74 11.07 -8.31 -3.81
C CYS A 74 12.57 -8.26 -3.51
N PRO A 75 13.38 -7.64 -4.39
CA PRO A 75 14.79 -7.41 -4.08
C PRO A 75 14.89 -6.54 -2.83
N ALA A 76 15.96 -6.74 -2.04
CA ALA A 76 16.23 -5.91 -0.87
C ALA A 76 16.22 -4.44 -1.29
N THR A 77 15.28 -3.67 -0.74
CA THR A 77 15.09 -2.27 -1.10
C THR A 77 16.39 -1.53 -0.77
N SER A 78 17.04 -0.96 -1.78
CA SER A 78 17.92 0.21 -1.54
C SER A 78 17.06 1.25 -0.81
N PRO A 79 17.57 1.98 0.21
CA PRO A 79 16.76 2.92 0.99
C PRO A 79 16.19 4.02 0.09
N SER A 80 15.04 3.74 -0.50
CA SER A 80 14.30 4.67 -1.35
C SER A 80 13.45 5.47 -0.39
N GLN A 81 13.94 6.69 -0.13
CA GLN A 81 13.27 7.83 0.47
C GLN A 81 12.01 7.46 1.24
N SER A 82 12.24 7.18 2.53
CA SER A 82 11.23 7.31 3.58
C SER A 82 10.30 8.45 3.22
N ALA A 83 9.00 8.15 3.26
CA ALA A 83 7.90 9.09 3.15
C ALA A 83 8.35 10.53 3.42
N HIS A 84 8.19 11.41 2.43
CA HIS A 84 8.11 12.83 2.69
C HIS A 84 6.82 13.09 3.46
N VAL A 85 6.81 12.67 4.73
CA VAL A 85 6.01 13.29 5.76
C VAL A 85 6.69 14.63 5.94
N SER A 86 6.13 15.70 5.36
CA SER A 86 6.33 17.03 5.92
C SER A 86 5.74 16.99 7.33
N GLY A 87 6.54 16.50 8.27
CA GLY A 87 6.31 16.61 9.68
C GLY A 87 6.62 18.04 10.05
N SER A 88 5.61 18.91 9.95
CA SER A 88 5.59 20.14 10.74
C SER A 88 5.41 19.72 12.20
N ALA A 89 6.50 19.27 12.82
CA ALA A 89 6.60 19.09 14.25
C ALA A 89 6.57 20.48 14.89
N ILE A 90 5.37 21.03 15.07
CA ILE A 90 5.16 22.16 15.97
C ILE A 90 5.09 21.55 17.37
N TRP A 91 6.23 21.59 18.05
CA TRP A 91 6.30 21.50 19.50
C TRP A 91 5.44 22.62 20.10
N SER A 92 4.37 22.25 20.79
CA SER A 92 3.71 23.12 21.76
C SER A 92 3.67 22.42 23.10
N PRO A 93 4.42 22.87 24.11
CA PRO A 93 4.28 22.38 25.47
C PRO A 93 3.21 23.18 26.24
N LEU A 94 2.66 22.52 27.27
CA LEU A 94 1.80 23.02 28.35
C LEU A 94 0.32 23.29 28.05
N SER A 95 -0.54 22.41 28.58
CA SER A 95 -1.68 22.76 29.44
C SER A 95 -2.28 21.50 30.09
N PRO A 96 -2.14 21.28 31.41
CA PRO A 96 -2.81 20.20 32.13
C PRO A 96 -4.06 20.74 32.82
N LEU A 97 -5.20 20.71 32.14
CA LEU A 97 -6.52 20.89 32.76
C LEU A 97 -7.50 19.95 32.06
N PHE A 98 -7.45 18.67 32.44
CA PHE A 98 -8.58 17.75 32.23
C PHE A 98 -8.89 17.10 33.57
N GLU A 99 -9.39 17.91 34.48
CA GLU A 99 -10.01 17.44 35.71
C GLU A 99 -11.48 17.05 35.45
N LEU A 100 -11.79 15.80 35.82
CA LEU A 100 -13.01 15.37 36.51
C LEU A 100 -14.38 15.80 35.94
N THR A 101 -14.94 15.03 35.01
CA THR A 101 -16.40 15.10 34.71
C THR A 101 -17.14 13.75 34.65
N ALA A 102 -16.53 12.63 35.07
CA ALA A 102 -17.23 11.34 35.14
C ALA A 102 -17.88 11.02 36.51
N GLY A 103 -17.62 11.81 37.56
CA GLY A 103 -18.12 11.54 38.91
C GLY A 103 -19.55 12.01 39.21
N PHE A 104 -20.08 12.96 38.42
CA PHE A 104 -21.39 13.58 38.70
C PHE A 104 -22.60 12.78 38.19
N LEU A 105 -22.40 11.82 37.28
CA LEU A 105 -23.51 11.03 36.73
C LEU A 105 -23.98 9.92 37.69
N VAL A 106 -23.10 9.44 38.59
CA VAL A 106 -23.43 8.35 39.53
C VAL A 106 -24.24 8.85 40.74
N LEU A 107 -24.08 10.12 41.16
CA LEU A 107 -24.80 10.68 42.30
C LEU A 107 -26.27 11.02 41.98
N ARG A 108 -26.61 11.24 40.71
CA ARG A 108 -28.01 11.53 40.29
C ARG A 108 -28.90 10.29 40.19
N LEU A 109 -28.34 9.08 40.20
CA LEU A 109 -29.08 7.81 40.18
C LEU A 109 -29.29 7.18 41.57
N ARG A 110 -28.82 7.84 42.64
CA ARG A 110 -29.09 7.42 44.04
C ARG A 110 -30.02 8.35 44.81
N PHE A 111 -30.54 9.40 44.15
CA PHE A 111 -31.49 10.35 44.74
C PHE A 111 -32.73 10.60 43.87
N PHE A 112 -33.02 9.67 42.96
CA PHE A 112 -34.35 9.46 42.39
C PHE A 112 -34.68 7.97 42.51
#